data_AF-A0A097ZMA0-F1
#
_entry.id   AF-A0A097ZMA0-F1
#
_cell.length_a   1.000
_cell.length_b   1.000
_cell.length_c   1.000
_cell.angle_alpha   90.00
_cell.angle_beta   90.00
_cell.angle_gamma   90.00
#
_symmetry.space_group_name_H-M   'P 1'
#
loop_
_entity.id
_entity.type
_entity.pdbx_description
1 polymer ?
#
loop_
_entity_poly.entity_id
_entity_poly.type
_entity_poly.pdbx_seq_one_letter_code
_entity_poly.pdbx_strand_id
1 'polypeptide(L)'
;KSDDRLVTAEEQQQHPQQHTLQHLFQKPPSSASASLQEVRQQACSCGSSRRRGVLRSPQVTCKAASAVLVKTLRFVKNVPCFRELPEDDQLVLIRSGWAPLLVLGLAQDRVDFETTETVEPSMLQRILTGCPDRQSEAVGGQNRGAPGVSVVDIEAIKAFLKKCWSVDISTKEYAYL
;
A
#
# COMPACT_ATOMS: atom_id res chain seq x y z
N LYS A 1 -47.12 -32.65 39.75
CA LYS A 1 -47.46 -34.08 39.84
C LYS A 1 -48.87 -34.24 39.31
N SER A 2 -48.99 -34.96 38.19
CA SER A 2 -50.20 -35.54 37.60
C SER A 2 -51.08 -34.67 36.71
N ASP A 3 -50.99 -35.02 35.43
CA ASP A 3 -51.82 -34.80 34.24
C ASP A 3 -53.33 -35.05 34.42
N ASP A 4 -54.15 -34.45 33.55
CA ASP A 4 -55.19 -35.20 32.83
C ASP A 4 -55.55 -34.52 31.49
N ARG A 5 -55.53 -35.29 30.40
CA ARG A 5 -55.94 -34.91 29.04
C ARG A 5 -57.36 -35.44 28.83
N LEU A 6 -58.26 -34.63 28.28
CA LEU A 6 -59.37 -35.17 27.49
C LEU A 6 -59.71 -34.30 26.28
N VAL A 7 -59.83 -35.01 25.16
CA VAL A 7 -60.20 -34.59 23.81
C VAL A 7 -61.71 -34.39 23.72
N THR A 8 -62.13 -33.35 23.01
CA THR A 8 -63.42 -33.35 22.29
C THR A 8 -63.26 -32.60 20.98
N ALA A 9 -63.75 -33.20 19.90
CA ALA A 9 -63.73 -32.73 18.52
C ALA A 9 -65.13 -32.30 18.10
N GLU A 10 -65.27 -31.18 17.37
CA GLU A 10 -66.35 -30.82 16.41
C GLU A 10 -65.76 -29.71 15.51
N GLU A 11 -65.42 -29.94 14.24
CA GLU A 11 -66.23 -29.94 13.00
C GLU A 11 -67.03 -28.64 12.73
N GLN A 12 -66.57 -27.85 11.74
CA GLN A 12 -67.40 -26.97 10.90
C GLN A 12 -66.74 -26.80 9.51
N GLN A 13 -67.12 -27.67 8.55
CA GLN A 13 -67.82 -27.37 7.27
C GLN A 13 -67.64 -25.94 6.67
N GLN A 14 -67.38 -25.60 5.39
CA GLN A 14 -67.72 -26.18 4.06
C GLN A 14 -67.06 -25.32 2.92
N HIS A 15 -66.35 -25.96 1.95
CA HIS A 15 -66.33 -25.84 0.45
C HIS A 15 -66.44 -24.47 -0.34
N PRO A 16 -66.09 -24.34 -1.66
CA PRO A 16 -65.12 -25.02 -2.55
C PRO A 16 -64.23 -24.12 -3.48
N GLN A 17 -63.10 -24.73 -3.91
CA GLN A 17 -62.61 -24.89 -5.29
C GLN A 17 -62.90 -23.80 -6.36
N GLN A 18 -61.87 -23.01 -6.70
CA GLN A 18 -61.58 -22.63 -8.09
C GLN A 18 -60.09 -22.84 -8.37
N HIS A 19 -59.77 -24.04 -8.86
CA HIS A 19 -58.55 -24.30 -9.59
C HIS A 19 -58.84 -24.04 -11.08
N THR A 20 -57.80 -23.64 -11.82
CA THR A 20 -57.63 -23.74 -13.29
C THR A 20 -57.63 -22.40 -14.03
N LEU A 21 -56.42 -21.85 -14.15
CA LEU A 21 -55.81 -21.15 -15.32
C LEU A 21 -54.97 -19.94 -14.90
N GLN A 22 -53.79 -20.19 -14.31
CA GLN A 22 -52.70 -19.19 -14.29
C GLN A 22 -51.33 -19.82 -14.62
N HIS A 23 -51.31 -20.90 -15.41
CA HIS A 23 -50.07 -21.63 -15.71
C HIS A 23 -49.29 -21.13 -16.94
N LEU A 24 -49.56 -19.93 -17.46
CA LEU A 24 -48.72 -19.29 -18.48
C LEU A 24 -48.40 -17.87 -18.06
N PHE A 25 -47.21 -17.68 -17.48
CA PHE A 25 -46.30 -16.53 -17.65
C PHE A 25 -45.23 -16.56 -16.54
N GLN A 26 -44.45 -17.64 -16.47
CA GLN A 26 -43.18 -17.62 -15.74
C GLN A 26 -42.13 -16.90 -16.60
N LYS A 27 -41.98 -15.62 -16.28
CA LYS A 27 -40.88 -14.75 -16.73
C LYS A 27 -39.58 -15.22 -16.06
N PRO A 28 -38.48 -15.47 -16.79
CA PRO A 28 -37.22 -15.82 -16.16
C PRO A 28 -36.68 -14.63 -15.35
N PRO A 29 -36.08 -14.84 -14.17
CA PRO A 29 -35.32 -13.78 -13.53
C PRO A 29 -34.12 -13.45 -14.42
N SER A 30 -34.00 -12.18 -14.80
CA SER A 30 -32.82 -11.60 -15.44
C SER A 30 -31.59 -11.83 -14.56
N SER A 31 -30.89 -12.93 -14.81
CA SER A 31 -29.53 -13.18 -14.37
C SER A 31 -28.57 -12.39 -15.24
N ALA A 32 -28.51 -11.07 -15.05
CA ALA A 32 -27.50 -10.24 -15.69
C ALA A 32 -27.38 -8.94 -14.89
N SER A 33 -26.34 -8.84 -14.06
CA SER A 33 -25.70 -7.62 -13.53
C SER A 33 -25.27 -7.72 -12.05
N ALA A 34 -24.85 -8.90 -11.57
CA ALA A 34 -24.24 -9.03 -10.24
C ALA A 34 -22.89 -9.77 -10.25
N SER A 35 -22.33 -10.09 -11.40
CA SER A 35 -21.12 -10.94 -11.52
C SER A 35 -19.90 -10.25 -12.13
N LEU A 36 -19.93 -8.93 -12.34
CA LEU A 36 -18.76 -8.17 -12.82
C LEU A 36 -17.98 -7.42 -11.72
N GLN A 37 -18.46 -7.40 -10.48
CA GLN A 37 -17.75 -6.75 -9.36
C GLN A 37 -17.00 -7.73 -8.45
N GLU A 38 -17.15 -9.04 -8.66
CA GLU A 38 -16.46 -10.08 -7.88
C GLU A 38 -15.42 -10.84 -8.70
N VAL A 39 -14.78 -10.19 -9.68
CA VAL A 39 -13.37 -10.52 -9.95
C VAL A 39 -12.57 -9.76 -8.91
N ARG A 40 -12.72 -10.21 -7.66
CA ARG A 40 -11.83 -9.86 -6.56
C ARG A 40 -10.46 -10.30 -7.04
N GLN A 41 -9.70 -9.32 -7.53
CA GLN A 41 -8.42 -9.45 -8.20
C GLN A 41 -7.58 -10.50 -7.47
N GLN A 42 -7.65 -11.72 -7.98
CA GLN A 42 -6.80 -12.81 -7.56
C GLN A 42 -5.40 -12.27 -7.77
N ALA A 43 -4.65 -12.14 -6.67
CA ALA A 43 -3.37 -11.45 -6.65
C ALA A 43 -2.41 -12.21 -7.55
N CYS A 44 -2.39 -11.88 -8.84
CA CYS A 44 -1.30 -12.25 -9.70
C CYS A 44 -0.06 -11.60 -9.08
N SER A 45 1.07 -12.31 -9.08
CA SER A 45 2.38 -11.75 -8.75
C SER A 45 2.73 -10.54 -9.63
N CYS A 46 2.01 -10.36 -10.74
CA CYS A 46 2.10 -9.22 -11.65
C CYS A 46 1.58 -7.88 -11.09
N GLY A 47 0.76 -7.91 -10.04
CA GLY A 47 0.25 -6.71 -9.38
C GLY A 47 1.31 -6.02 -8.52
N SER A 48 2.07 -6.78 -7.73
CA SER A 48 3.07 -6.24 -6.80
C SER A 48 4.19 -5.46 -7.51
N SER A 49 4.61 -5.93 -8.68
CA SER A 49 5.60 -5.25 -9.53
C SER A 49 5.05 -3.98 -10.21
N ARG A 50 3.75 -3.71 -10.15
CA ARG A 50 3.10 -2.57 -10.85
C ARG A 50 2.64 -1.47 -9.89
N ARG A 51 2.54 -1.81 -8.61
CA ARG A 51 2.26 -0.87 -7.53
C ARG A 51 3.49 0.01 -7.30
N ARG A 52 3.27 1.32 -7.27
CA ARG A 52 4.30 2.32 -7.03
C ARG A 52 3.84 3.24 -5.93
N GLY A 53 4.69 3.50 -4.96
CA GLY A 53 4.44 4.49 -3.94
C GLY A 53 5.07 5.82 -4.29
N VAL A 54 4.37 6.91 -3.98
CA VAL A 54 4.91 8.27 -3.98
C VAL A 54 4.66 8.90 -2.62
N LEU A 55 5.52 9.83 -2.22
CA LEU A 55 5.35 10.55 -0.96
C LEU A 55 4.10 11.44 -1.00
N ARG A 56 3.32 11.44 0.08
CA ARG A 56 2.15 12.32 0.24
C ARG A 56 2.56 13.79 0.33
N SER A 57 3.67 14.05 1.01
CA SER A 57 4.24 15.40 1.18
C SER A 57 5.73 15.37 0.85
N PRO A 58 6.10 15.35 -0.45
CA PRO A 58 7.49 15.24 -0.88
C PRO A 58 8.38 16.36 -0.33
N GLN A 59 7.90 17.60 -0.30
CA GLN A 59 8.67 18.77 0.12
C GLN A 59 9.06 18.68 1.61
N VAL A 60 8.12 18.25 2.46
CA VAL A 60 8.34 18.10 3.90
C VAL A 60 9.31 16.93 4.15
N THR A 61 9.03 15.78 3.55
CA THR A 61 9.83 14.56 3.74
C THR A 61 11.25 14.73 3.21
N CYS A 62 11.42 15.29 2.01
CA CYS A 62 12.75 15.52 1.43
C CYS A 62 13.54 16.58 2.20
N LYS A 63 12.88 17.60 2.76
CA LYS A 63 13.55 18.58 3.63
C LYS A 63 14.07 17.91 4.91
N ALA A 64 13.26 17.07 5.56
CA ALA A 64 13.69 16.32 6.73
C ALA A 64 14.83 15.34 6.38
N ALA A 65 14.66 14.55 5.32
CA ALA A 65 15.67 13.57 4.89
C ALA A 65 17.00 14.22 4.49
N SER A 66 16.97 15.37 3.80
CA SER A 66 18.20 16.10 3.46
C SER A 66 18.89 16.69 4.70
N ALA A 67 18.13 17.20 5.68
CA ALA A 67 18.70 17.65 6.95
C ALA A 67 19.38 16.50 7.71
N VAL A 68 18.73 15.33 7.77
CA VAL A 68 19.31 14.11 8.35
C VAL A 68 20.58 13.71 7.61
N LEU A 69 20.56 13.66 6.28
CA LEU A 69 21.73 13.29 5.49
C LEU A 69 22.93 14.21 5.77
N VAL A 70 22.71 15.53 5.85
CA VAL A 70 23.76 16.50 6.19
C VAL A 70 24.31 16.26 7.60
N LYS A 71 23.44 16.00 8.58
CA LYS A 71 23.84 15.67 9.96
C LYS A 71 24.67 14.38 10.00
N THR A 72 24.22 13.33 9.32
CA THR A 72 24.90 12.05 9.21
C THR A 72 26.27 12.18 8.54
N LEU A 73 26.37 12.86 7.39
CA LEU A 73 27.64 13.06 6.71
C LEU A 73 28.61 13.93 7.52
N ARG A 74 28.09 14.92 8.27
CA ARG A 74 28.90 15.69 9.22
C ARG A 74 29.43 14.80 10.34
N PHE A 75 28.62 13.89 10.88
CA PHE A 75 29.06 12.93 11.88
C PHE A 75 30.21 12.06 11.35
N VAL A 76 30.01 11.40 10.21
CA VAL A 76 31.03 10.53 9.58
C VAL A 76 32.34 11.27 9.34
N LYS A 77 32.27 12.48 8.77
CA LYS A 77 33.47 13.31 8.51
C LYS A 77 34.22 13.74 9.77
N ASN A 78 33.59 13.70 10.94
CA ASN A 78 34.22 14.05 12.21
C ASN A 78 34.72 12.84 12.99
N VAL A 79 34.53 11.62 12.49
CA VAL A 79 35.08 10.41 13.11
C VAL A 79 36.61 10.39 12.90
N PRO A 80 37.43 10.29 13.96
CA PRO A 80 38.90 10.37 13.85
C PRO A 80 39.49 9.37 12.86
N CYS A 81 39.15 8.09 12.98
CA CYS A 81 39.68 7.06 12.09
C CYS A 81 39.22 7.22 10.63
N PHE A 82 38.06 7.82 10.38
CA PHE A 82 37.61 8.12 9.02
C PHE A 82 38.47 9.23 8.38
N ARG A 83 38.86 10.24 9.16
CA ARG A 83 39.69 11.36 8.69
C ARG A 83 41.13 10.97 8.37
N GLU A 84 41.61 9.88 8.94
CA GLU A 84 42.95 9.34 8.70
C GLU A 84 43.04 8.54 7.38
N LEU A 85 41.91 8.18 6.77
CA LEU A 85 41.88 7.44 5.51
C LEU A 85 42.22 8.35 4.31
N PRO A 86 42.81 7.78 3.23
CA PRO A 86 42.94 8.47 1.95
C PRO A 86 41.59 8.98 1.42
N GLU A 87 41.60 10.07 0.65
CA GLU A 87 40.36 10.68 0.14
C GLU A 87 39.54 9.72 -0.75
N ASP A 88 40.21 8.88 -1.54
CA ASP A 88 39.56 7.88 -2.37
C ASP A 88 38.78 6.86 -1.52
N ASP A 89 39.39 6.38 -0.43
CA ASP A 89 38.77 5.43 0.50
C ASP A 89 37.60 6.09 1.24
N GLN A 90 37.75 7.35 1.68
CA GLN A 90 36.65 8.13 2.26
C GLN A 90 35.47 8.25 1.29
N LEU A 91 35.74 8.52 0.01
CA LEU A 91 34.71 8.64 -1.01
C LEU A 91 33.99 7.30 -1.26
N VAL A 92 34.73 6.20 -1.35
CA VAL A 92 34.19 4.85 -1.53
C VAL A 92 33.28 4.46 -0.36
N LEU A 93 33.72 4.70 0.88
CA LEU A 93 32.93 4.45 2.08
C LEU A 93 31.65 5.29 2.12
N ILE A 94 31.72 6.58 1.82
CA ILE A 94 30.52 7.44 1.79
C ILE A 94 29.57 6.98 0.68
N ARG A 95 30.07 6.69 -0.53
CA ARG A 95 29.22 6.31 -1.67
C ARG A 95 28.52 4.97 -1.48
N SER A 96 29.11 4.04 -0.76
CA SER A 96 28.50 2.75 -0.43
C SER A 96 27.62 2.80 0.83
N GLY A 97 28.02 3.59 1.84
CA GLY A 97 27.38 3.61 3.15
C GLY A 97 26.28 4.66 3.36
N TRP A 98 26.14 5.66 2.50
CA TRP A 98 25.21 6.79 2.76
C TRP A 98 23.75 6.37 2.89
N ALA A 99 23.29 5.37 2.14
CA ALA A 99 21.88 4.99 2.13
C ALA A 99 21.46 4.28 3.44
N PRO A 100 22.15 3.24 3.92
CA PRO A 100 21.89 2.68 5.25
C PRO A 100 22.00 3.71 6.38
N LEU A 101 23.03 4.57 6.33
CA LEU A 101 23.23 5.62 7.35
C LEU A 101 22.12 6.68 7.33
N LEU A 102 21.56 6.99 6.16
CA LEU A 102 20.40 7.86 6.04
C LEU A 102 19.17 7.24 6.71
N VAL A 103 18.88 5.96 6.43
CA VAL A 103 17.73 5.27 7.02
C VAL A 103 17.89 5.16 8.54
N LEU A 104 19.10 4.89 9.03
CA LEU A 104 19.41 4.89 10.45
C LEU A 104 19.23 6.27 11.08
N GLY A 105 19.70 7.34 10.42
CA GLY A 105 19.49 8.71 10.86
C GLY A 105 18.01 9.13 10.90
N LEU A 106 17.21 8.68 9.93
CA LEU A 106 15.76 8.89 9.93
C LEU A 106 15.11 8.19 11.13
N ALA A 107 15.58 6.99 11.47
CA ALA A 107 15.11 6.26 12.65
C ALA A 107 15.45 7.00 13.94
N GLN A 108 16.69 7.50 14.05
CA GLN A 108 17.18 8.23 15.22
C GLN A 108 16.42 9.56 15.41
N ASP A 109 16.21 10.33 14.34
CA ASP A 109 15.49 11.61 14.38
C ASP A 109 13.95 11.45 14.35
N ARG A 110 13.45 10.20 14.43
CA ARG A 110 12.02 9.84 14.47
C ARG A 110 11.21 10.46 13.31
N VAL A 111 11.79 10.46 12.11
CA VAL A 111 11.14 10.99 10.90
C VAL A 111 10.16 9.95 10.36
N ASP A 112 8.86 10.22 10.50
CA ASP A 112 7.80 9.46 9.85
C ASP A 112 7.37 10.12 8.53
N PHE A 113 6.90 9.31 7.59
CA PHE A 113 6.47 9.79 6.28
C PHE A 113 5.34 8.93 5.69
N GLU A 114 4.42 9.62 5.02
CA GLU A 114 3.27 8.99 4.40
C GLU A 114 3.47 8.83 2.89
N THR A 115 2.87 7.77 2.34
CA THR A 115 2.94 7.41 0.92
C THR A 115 1.55 7.16 0.35
N THR A 116 1.27 7.63 -0.86
CA THR A 116 0.16 7.17 -1.71
C THR A 116 0.65 6.04 -2.58
N GLU A 117 -0.19 5.04 -2.78
CA GLU A 117 0.03 4.03 -3.81
C GLU A 117 -0.66 4.44 -5.11
N THR A 118 0.06 4.36 -6.22
CA THR A 118 -0.47 4.43 -7.57
C THR A 118 -0.26 3.08 -8.25
N VAL A 119 -1.30 2.58 -8.90
CA VAL A 119 -1.22 1.36 -9.72
C VAL A 119 -1.16 1.82 -11.16
N GLU A 120 -0.05 1.54 -11.84
CA GLU A 120 0.03 1.79 -13.28
C GLU A 120 -0.98 0.88 -14.00
N PRO A 121 -1.80 1.39 -14.92
CA PRO A 121 -2.80 0.56 -15.61
C PRO A 121 -2.11 -0.46 -16.53
N SER A 122 -2.61 -1.69 -16.59
CA SER A 122 -2.03 -2.68 -17.51
C SER A 122 -2.10 -2.23 -18.98
N MET A 123 -1.22 -2.74 -19.86
CA MET A 123 -1.28 -2.41 -21.30
C MET A 123 -2.67 -2.69 -21.88
N LEU A 124 -3.29 -3.81 -21.49
CA LEU A 124 -4.67 -4.14 -21.87
C LEU A 124 -5.67 -3.13 -21.33
N GLN A 125 -5.55 -2.74 -20.06
CA GLN A 125 -6.39 -1.69 -19.48
C GLN A 125 -6.22 -0.37 -20.23
N ARG A 126 -5.01 -0.03 -20.66
CA ARG A 126 -4.72 1.18 -21.43
C ARG A 126 -5.40 1.15 -22.80
N ILE A 127 -5.31 0.03 -23.51
CA ILE A 127 -5.97 -0.20 -24.81
C ILE A 127 -7.50 -0.15 -24.66
N LEU A 128 -8.04 -0.88 -23.68
CA LEU A 128 -9.49 -0.98 -23.45
C LEU A 128 -10.11 0.33 -22.96
N THR A 129 -9.35 1.14 -22.22
CA THR A 129 -9.83 2.44 -21.69
C THR A 129 -9.48 3.60 -22.63
N GLY A 130 -8.77 3.34 -23.74
CA GLY A 130 -8.43 4.36 -24.74
C GLY A 130 -7.59 5.52 -24.22
N CYS A 131 -6.85 5.34 -23.12
CA CYS A 131 -6.05 6.41 -22.53
C CYS A 131 -4.70 6.50 -23.28
N PRO A 132 -4.44 7.56 -24.08
CA PRO A 132 -3.17 7.68 -24.77
C PRO A 132 -2.02 7.88 -23.78
N ASP A 133 -0.84 7.39 -24.17
CA ASP A 133 0.41 7.58 -23.44
C ASP A 133 0.64 9.08 -23.20
N ARG A 134 0.72 9.52 -21.94
CA ARG A 134 1.19 10.87 -21.58
C ARG A 134 2.70 11.04 -21.83
N GLN A 135 3.24 10.30 -22.79
CA GLN A 135 4.67 10.19 -23.08
C GLN A 135 5.07 10.82 -24.43
N SER A 136 4.10 11.29 -25.24
CA SER A 136 4.38 12.13 -26.41
C SER A 136 3.89 13.56 -26.15
N GLU A 137 4.64 14.55 -26.63
CA GLU A 137 4.45 16.00 -26.49
C GLU A 137 5.19 16.65 -25.30
N ALA A 138 6.45 16.99 -25.57
CA ALA A 138 7.26 17.89 -24.75
C ALA A 138 6.88 19.36 -25.02
N VAL A 139 6.03 19.97 -24.21
CA VAL A 139 5.94 21.45 -24.10
C VAL A 139 5.45 21.86 -22.70
N GLY A 140 6.23 22.70 -22.00
CA GLY A 140 5.76 23.50 -20.85
C GLY A 140 6.07 22.93 -19.46
N GLY A 141 7.02 23.54 -18.76
CA GLY A 141 7.55 23.07 -17.48
C GLY A 141 6.58 23.17 -16.30
N GLN A 142 6.45 22.06 -15.55
CA GLN A 142 6.60 21.96 -14.09
C GLN A 142 6.31 20.51 -13.65
N ASN A 143 7.25 19.92 -12.91
CA ASN A 143 7.18 18.61 -12.26
C ASN A 143 6.89 17.39 -13.15
N ARG A 144 7.93 16.93 -13.86
CA ARG A 144 8.04 15.50 -14.22
C ARG A 144 8.06 14.69 -12.91
N GLY A 145 6.91 14.18 -12.48
CA GLY A 145 6.84 13.27 -11.34
C GLY A 145 7.74 12.08 -11.61
N ALA A 146 8.74 11.85 -10.74
CA ALA A 146 9.59 10.67 -10.84
C ALA A 146 8.70 9.41 -10.86
N PRO A 147 9.07 8.36 -11.61
CA PRO A 147 8.40 7.07 -11.48
C PRO A 147 8.44 6.71 -10.00
N GLY A 148 7.27 6.37 -9.43
CA GLY A 148 7.20 6.04 -8.00
C GLY A 148 8.12 4.86 -7.65
N VAL A 149 8.27 4.59 -6.35
CA VAL A 149 9.16 3.53 -5.84
C VAL A 149 8.36 2.24 -5.63
N SER A 150 9.00 1.07 -5.65
CA SER A 150 8.34 -0.19 -5.31
C SER A 150 7.68 -0.09 -3.92
N VAL A 151 6.42 -0.52 -3.80
CA VAL A 151 5.71 -0.53 -2.51
C VAL A 151 6.41 -1.47 -1.52
N VAL A 152 7.00 -2.57 -1.99
CA VAL A 152 7.74 -3.52 -1.15
C VAL A 152 8.93 -2.84 -0.46
N ASP A 153 9.67 -2.02 -1.21
CA ASP A 153 10.84 -1.30 -0.65
C ASP A 153 10.39 -0.24 0.37
N ILE A 154 9.29 0.46 0.08
CA ILE A 154 8.70 1.43 1.00
C ILE A 154 8.25 0.75 2.30
N GLU A 155 7.58 -0.38 2.20
CA GLU A 155 7.13 -1.16 3.36
C GLU A 155 8.32 -1.69 4.17
N ALA A 156 9.38 -2.16 3.51
CA ALA A 156 10.60 -2.60 4.18
C ALA A 156 11.26 -1.47 4.98
N ILE A 157 11.37 -0.26 4.39
CA ILE A 157 11.90 0.91 5.09
C ILE A 157 11.00 1.26 6.29
N LYS A 158 9.68 1.33 6.10
CA LYS A 158 8.73 1.63 7.18
C LYS A 158 8.77 0.59 8.30
N ALA A 159 8.93 -0.69 7.97
CA ALA A 159 9.05 -1.76 8.94
C ALA A 159 10.35 -1.63 9.76
N PHE A 160 11.47 -1.33 9.09
CA PHE A 160 12.74 -1.06 9.78
C PHE A 160 12.62 0.12 10.76
N LEU A 161 12.06 1.25 10.31
CA LEU A 161 11.87 2.43 11.17
C LEU A 161 11.01 2.11 12.40
N LYS A 162 9.86 1.47 12.20
CA LYS A 162 8.99 1.02 13.29
C LYS A 162 9.72 0.09 14.25
N LYS A 163 10.55 -0.82 13.74
CA LYS A 163 11.35 -1.71 14.59
C LYS A 163 12.33 -0.93 15.44
N CYS A 164 13.09 0.00 14.86
CA CYS A 164 13.98 0.90 15.58
C CYS A 164 13.26 1.78 16.61
N TRP A 165 12.00 2.13 16.38
CA TRP A 165 11.20 2.91 17.34
C TRP A 165 10.59 2.07 18.45
N SER A 166 10.35 0.78 18.19
CA SER A 166 9.87 -0.18 19.19
C SER A 166 10.95 -0.64 20.17
N VAL A 167 12.22 -0.38 19.83
CA VAL A 167 13.38 -0.70 20.67
C VAL A 167 13.95 0.62 21.18
N ASP A 168 14.21 0.72 22.48
CA ASP A 168 14.77 1.93 23.09
C ASP A 168 16.28 2.04 22.82
N ILE A 169 16.64 2.22 21.55
CA ILE A 169 18.03 2.41 21.11
C ILE A 169 18.47 3.82 21.51
N SER A 170 19.49 3.91 22.36
CA SER A 170 20.08 5.18 22.79
C SER A 170 20.90 5.83 21.68
N THR A 171 21.15 7.14 21.80
CA THR A 171 22.04 7.88 20.89
C THR A 171 23.43 7.25 20.77
N LYS A 172 23.93 6.65 21.86
CA LYS A 172 25.23 5.99 21.86
C LYS A 172 25.20 4.70 21.05
N GLU A 173 24.14 3.91 21.18
CA GLU A 173 23.98 2.67 20.40
C GLU A 173 23.78 2.97 18.92
N TYR A 174 23.03 4.01 18.55
CA TYR A 174 22.92 4.47 17.16
C TYR A 174 24.26 4.88 16.55
N ALA A 175 25.21 5.38 17.34
CA ALA A 175 26.53 5.75 16.83
C ALA A 175 27.42 4.54 16.49
N TYR A 176 27.08 3.34 16.98
CA TYR A 176 27.81 2.10 16.70
C TYR A 176 27.20 1.28 15.55
N LEU A 177 25.94 1.54 15.20
CA LEU A 177 25.22 0.91 14.09
C LEU A 177 25.56 1.59 12.76
#